data_AF-A0A963TER0-F1
#
_entry.id   AF-A0A963TER0-F1
#
_cell.length_a   1.000
_cell.length_b   1.000
_cell.length_c   1.000
_cell.angle_alpha   90.00
_cell.angle_beta   90.00
_cell.angle_gamma   90.00
#
_symmetry.space_group_name_H-M   'P 1'
#
loop_
_entity.id
_entity.type
_entity.pdbx_description
1 polymer ?
#
loop_
_entity_poly.entity_id
_entity_poly.type
_entity_poly.pdbx_seq_one_letter_code
_entity_poly.pdbx_strand_id
1 'polypeptide(L)'
;MQRIRFIDRMTQGKVSRRDMMKAASAFGVGTLVLPKMANAAEVLTCLEWGGYDSADYFQAYVDKYGAQPNFSIFAGEEDALAKVLAGFAADVMHPCNYSVARFVNAGVASEIDTSRLTHWNDIFPALQNAEGVLWDGKTVMAPADFGNSGLAYRPDLVGEDFLADPSWGIFYDEKYTGRVSMTDNEMAIIIGAMVGGMPYDEAYKLEGDALVAAAKEWGTKAVNVSRFLWTDSS
;
A
#
# COMPACT_ATOMS: atom_id res chain seq x y z
N MET A 1 27.18 -49.40 -32.11
CA MET A 1 26.15 -50.30 -31.51
C MET A 1 25.70 -49.94 -30.09
N GLN A 2 26.50 -49.26 -29.24
CA GLN A 2 26.09 -48.94 -27.85
C GLN A 2 25.24 -47.66 -27.68
N ARG A 3 25.43 -46.61 -28.50
CA ARG A 3 24.64 -45.36 -28.40
C ARG A 3 23.14 -45.55 -28.67
N ILE A 4 22.78 -46.37 -29.66
CA ILE A 4 21.37 -46.65 -30.01
C ILE A 4 20.64 -47.35 -28.86
N ARG A 5 21.31 -48.31 -28.18
CA ARG A 5 20.76 -49.03 -27.03
C ARG A 5 20.51 -48.14 -25.80
N PHE A 6 21.24 -47.03 -25.66
CA PHE A 6 21.07 -46.11 -24.53
C PHE A 6 19.85 -45.22 -24.74
N ILE A 7 19.69 -44.66 -25.96
CA ILE A 7 18.56 -43.81 -26.32
C ILE A 7 17.25 -44.62 -26.26
N ASP A 8 17.25 -45.87 -26.74
CA ASP A 8 16.08 -46.76 -26.66
C ASP A 8 15.68 -47.13 -25.22
N ARG A 9 16.61 -47.15 -24.26
CA ARG A 9 16.29 -47.42 -22.85
C ARG A 9 15.70 -46.20 -22.14
N MET A 10 16.08 -45.00 -22.56
CA MET A 10 15.53 -43.73 -22.05
C MET A 10 14.09 -43.53 -22.54
N THR A 11 13.81 -43.79 -23.82
CA THR A 11 12.45 -43.65 -24.40
C THR A 11 11.47 -44.70 -23.91
N GLN A 12 11.95 -45.87 -23.44
CA GLN A 12 11.10 -46.93 -22.87
C GLN A 12 10.91 -46.84 -21.34
N GLY A 13 11.40 -45.77 -20.67
CA GLY A 13 11.22 -45.59 -19.22
C GLY A 13 11.94 -46.63 -18.34
N LYS A 14 12.92 -47.37 -18.89
CA LYS A 14 13.64 -48.45 -18.19
C LYS A 14 14.90 -47.97 -17.45
N VAL A 15 15.07 -46.66 -17.28
CA VAL A 15 16.16 -46.05 -16.51
C VAL A 15 15.60 -45.65 -15.16
N SER A 16 16.03 -46.33 -14.09
CA SER A 16 15.57 -45.99 -12.75
C SER A 16 16.30 -44.75 -12.22
N ARG A 17 15.68 -43.99 -11.32
CA ARG A 17 16.32 -42.88 -10.58
C ARG A 17 17.66 -43.31 -9.96
N ARG A 18 17.78 -44.56 -9.52
CA ARG A 18 18.99 -45.13 -8.93
C ARG A 18 20.12 -45.29 -9.95
N ASP A 19 19.81 -45.63 -11.20
CA ASP A 19 20.82 -45.76 -12.25
C ASP A 19 21.34 -44.40 -12.69
N MET A 20 20.47 -43.38 -12.70
CA MET A 20 20.83 -41.99 -12.98
C MET A 20 21.74 -41.42 -11.88
N MET A 21 21.44 -41.68 -10.60
CA MET A 21 22.28 -41.25 -9.48
C MET A 21 23.66 -41.91 -9.48
N LYS A 22 23.76 -43.18 -9.88
CA LYS A 22 25.05 -43.88 -10.05
C LYS A 22 25.89 -43.30 -11.19
N ALA A 23 25.26 -42.87 -12.27
CA ALA A 23 25.95 -42.18 -13.36
C ALA A 23 26.47 -40.80 -12.91
N ALA A 24 25.69 -40.05 -12.12
CA ALA A 24 26.10 -38.75 -11.59
C ALA A 24 27.31 -38.85 -10.63
N SER A 25 27.38 -39.90 -9.80
CA SER A 25 28.54 -40.12 -8.92
C SER A 25 29.85 -40.42 -9.65
N ALA A 26 29.80 -40.96 -10.87
CA ALA A 26 30.99 -41.26 -11.66
C ALA A 26 31.63 -40.00 -12.30
N PHE A 27 30.91 -38.87 -12.32
CA PHE A 27 31.40 -37.58 -12.85
C PHE A 27 31.94 -36.63 -11.78
N GLY A 28 32.11 -37.09 -10.53
CA GLY A 28 32.84 -36.31 -9.52
C GLY A 28 32.17 -35.00 -9.13
N VAL A 29 30.84 -34.89 -9.24
CA VAL A 29 30.09 -33.79 -8.62
C VAL A 29 30.04 -34.04 -7.12
N GLY A 30 31.17 -33.79 -6.44
CA GLY A 30 31.18 -33.64 -5.00
C GLY A 30 30.27 -32.47 -4.63
N THR A 31 29.38 -32.68 -3.68
CA THR A 31 28.66 -31.59 -3.01
C THR A 31 29.69 -30.72 -2.31
N LEU A 32 30.18 -29.69 -3.01
CA LEU A 32 30.85 -28.58 -2.37
C LEU A 32 29.81 -27.92 -1.47
N VAL A 33 29.89 -28.19 -0.16
CA VAL A 33 29.27 -27.32 0.84
C VAL A 33 30.07 -26.04 0.82
N LEU A 34 29.71 -25.14 -0.11
CA LEU A 34 30.17 -23.76 -0.04
C LEU A 34 29.62 -23.18 1.26
N PRO A 35 30.44 -22.50 2.08
CA PRO A 35 29.89 -21.72 3.18
C PRO A 35 28.87 -20.76 2.57
N LYS A 36 27.62 -20.81 3.06
CA LYS A 36 26.67 -19.72 2.82
C LYS A 36 27.38 -18.47 3.31
N MET A 37 27.84 -17.63 2.38
CA MET A 37 28.14 -16.25 2.74
C MET A 37 26.88 -15.72 3.41
N ALA A 38 27.03 -15.18 4.62
CA ALA A 38 25.95 -14.46 5.26
C ALA A 38 25.41 -13.46 4.23
N ASN A 39 24.11 -13.55 3.92
CA ASN A 39 23.46 -12.53 3.12
C ASN A 39 23.84 -11.19 3.74
N ALA A 40 24.28 -10.24 2.91
CA ALA A 40 24.25 -8.83 3.30
C ALA A 40 22.89 -8.57 3.95
N ALA A 41 22.86 -7.82 5.06
CA ALA A 41 21.60 -7.46 5.69
C ALA A 41 20.62 -7.03 4.60
N GLU A 42 19.47 -7.71 4.51
CA GLU A 42 18.49 -7.41 3.47
C GLU A 42 18.12 -5.93 3.62
N VAL A 43 18.27 -5.19 2.52
CA VAL A 43 17.99 -3.75 2.49
C VAL A 43 16.49 -3.59 2.72
N LEU A 44 16.13 -2.70 3.65
CA LEU A 44 14.74 -2.41 3.99
C LEU A 44 13.98 -2.03 2.71
N THR A 45 12.88 -2.74 2.42
CA THR A 45 11.98 -2.41 1.33
C THR A 45 10.72 -1.72 1.85
N CYS A 46 10.55 -0.46 1.46
CA CYS A 46 9.42 0.39 1.81
C CYS A 46 8.43 0.46 0.64
N LEU A 47 7.15 0.17 0.90
CA LEU A 47 6.04 0.51 0.01
C LEU A 47 5.46 1.83 0.49
N GLU A 48 5.63 2.91 -0.28
CA GLU A 48 5.55 4.28 0.24
C GLU A 48 4.87 5.27 -0.72
N TRP A 49 4.34 6.37 -0.20
CA TRP A 49 3.82 7.49 -0.97
C TRP A 49 4.96 8.28 -1.65
N GLY A 50 4.67 8.92 -2.78
CA GLY A 50 5.63 9.80 -3.45
C GLY A 50 6.09 10.95 -2.54
N GLY A 51 7.39 11.22 -2.50
CA GLY A 51 7.98 12.32 -1.72
C GLY A 51 8.49 11.91 -0.34
N TYR A 52 8.03 10.79 0.22
CA TYR A 52 8.55 10.22 1.47
C TYR A 52 9.86 9.44 1.26
N ASP A 53 10.25 9.22 0.00
CA ASP A 53 11.57 8.75 -0.42
C ASP A 53 12.62 9.88 -0.49
N SER A 54 12.32 11.06 0.05
CA SER A 54 13.32 12.12 0.24
C SER A 54 14.39 11.71 1.26
N ALA A 55 15.66 11.94 0.90
CA ALA A 55 16.83 11.57 1.72
C ALA A 55 16.81 12.18 3.14
N ASP A 56 16.13 13.32 3.32
CA ASP A 56 16.00 14.00 4.61
C ASP A 56 15.29 13.13 5.67
N TYR A 57 14.45 12.17 5.25
CA TYR A 57 13.68 11.32 6.17
C TYR A 57 14.43 10.08 6.68
N PHE A 58 15.45 9.61 5.97
CA PHE A 58 16.11 8.33 6.28
C PHE A 58 17.64 8.41 6.36
N GLN A 59 18.20 9.62 6.49
CA GLN A 59 19.66 9.78 6.62
C GLN A 59 20.24 8.95 7.78
N ALA A 60 19.54 8.91 8.94
CA ALA A 60 19.96 8.08 10.08
C ALA A 60 19.99 6.57 9.77
N TYR A 61 19.14 6.09 8.85
CA TYR A 61 19.20 4.71 8.36
C TYR A 61 20.45 4.50 7.50
N VAL A 62 20.73 5.42 6.56
CA VAL A 62 21.91 5.34 5.68
C VAL A 62 23.20 5.38 6.48
N ASP A 63 23.30 6.26 7.48
CA ASP A 63 24.49 6.38 8.33
C ASP A 63 24.76 5.08 9.11
N LYS A 64 23.70 4.35 9.48
CA LYS A 64 23.78 3.11 10.27
C LYS A 64 24.03 1.87 9.41
N TYR A 65 23.39 1.76 8.25
CA TYR A 65 23.38 0.54 7.42
C TYR A 65 24.18 0.67 6.13
N GLY A 66 24.65 1.87 5.78
CA GLY A 66 25.51 2.15 4.63
C GLY A 66 24.82 2.12 3.27
N ALA A 67 23.50 1.95 3.23
CA ALA A 67 22.69 1.94 2.02
C ALA A 67 21.35 2.62 2.27
N GLN A 68 20.76 3.19 1.22
CA GLN A 68 19.39 3.70 1.26
C GLN A 68 18.38 2.53 1.29
N PRO A 69 17.21 2.71 1.92
CA PRO A 69 16.09 1.77 1.75
C PRO A 69 15.70 1.66 0.27
N ASN A 70 15.15 0.51 -0.10
CA ASN A 70 14.52 0.30 -1.40
C ASN A 70 13.08 0.82 -1.34
N PHE A 71 12.77 1.88 -2.09
CA PHE A 71 11.43 2.44 -2.16
C PHE A 71 10.67 1.94 -3.37
N SER A 72 9.45 1.48 -3.14
CA SER A 72 8.45 1.22 -4.16
C SER A 72 7.31 2.21 -3.95
N ILE A 73 7.16 3.15 -4.88
CA ILE A 73 6.13 4.19 -4.78
C ILE A 73 4.75 3.67 -5.23
N PHE A 74 3.71 4.07 -4.52
CA PHE A 74 2.31 3.85 -4.90
C PHE A 74 1.53 5.18 -4.94
N ALA A 75 0.44 5.20 -5.72
CA ALA A 75 -0.41 6.37 -5.93
C ALA A 75 -1.77 6.27 -5.22
N GLY A 76 -2.10 5.08 -4.70
CA GLY A 76 -3.30 4.80 -3.92
C GLY A 76 -3.16 3.50 -3.12
N GLU A 77 -3.92 3.40 -2.03
CA GLU A 77 -3.83 2.29 -1.09
C GLU A 77 -4.40 0.99 -1.66
N GLU A 78 -5.35 1.09 -2.60
CA GLU A 78 -5.87 -0.03 -3.39
C GLU A 78 -4.75 -0.74 -4.16
N ASP A 79 -3.94 0.05 -4.87
CA ASP A 79 -2.83 -0.44 -5.66
C ASP A 79 -1.73 -1.02 -4.75
N ALA A 80 -1.46 -0.35 -3.62
CA ALA A 80 -0.52 -0.83 -2.61
C ALA A 80 -0.94 -2.21 -2.06
N LEU A 81 -2.19 -2.34 -1.62
CA LEU A 81 -2.73 -3.59 -1.09
C LEU A 81 -2.74 -4.69 -2.17
N ALA A 82 -3.20 -4.39 -3.39
CA ALA A 82 -3.20 -5.32 -4.50
C ALA A 82 -1.79 -5.81 -4.84
N LYS A 83 -0.80 -4.91 -4.82
CA LYS A 83 0.61 -5.23 -5.10
C LYS A 83 1.19 -6.19 -4.06
N VAL A 84 0.91 -5.97 -2.77
CA VAL A 84 1.35 -6.89 -1.70
C VAL A 84 0.65 -8.25 -1.83
N LEU A 85 -0.67 -8.27 -2.07
CA LEU A 85 -1.42 -9.50 -2.29
C LEU A 85 -0.96 -10.28 -3.53
N ALA A 86 -0.43 -9.60 -4.55
CA ALA A 86 0.18 -10.22 -5.73
C ALA A 86 1.59 -10.80 -5.46
N GLY A 87 2.10 -10.68 -4.23
CA GLY A 87 3.37 -11.27 -3.79
C GLY A 87 4.54 -10.30 -3.76
N PHE A 88 4.31 -8.99 -3.86
CA PHE A 88 5.36 -8.00 -3.58
C PHE A 88 5.72 -8.03 -2.09
N ALA A 89 7.00 -8.27 -1.79
CA ALA A 89 7.50 -8.32 -0.42
C ALA A 89 7.96 -6.92 0.02
N ALA A 90 7.14 -6.24 0.81
CA ALA A 90 7.49 -5.02 1.51
C ALA A 90 7.73 -5.33 2.99
N ASP A 91 8.77 -4.73 3.59
CA ASP A 91 9.04 -4.83 5.03
C ASP A 91 8.17 -3.84 5.82
N VAL A 92 7.94 -2.66 5.24
CA VAL A 92 7.08 -1.61 5.79
C VAL A 92 6.19 -1.02 4.70
N MET A 93 4.99 -0.62 5.09
CA MET A 93 4.02 0.08 4.27
C MET A 93 3.46 1.26 5.05
N HIS A 94 3.08 2.32 4.33
CA HIS A 94 2.57 3.56 4.93
C HIS A 94 1.10 3.83 4.57
N PRO A 95 0.15 2.97 4.97
CA PRO A 95 -1.27 3.27 4.79
C PRO A 95 -1.74 4.34 5.76
N CYS A 96 -2.81 5.04 5.40
CA CYS A 96 -3.53 5.90 6.32
C CYS A 96 -4.30 5.07 7.36
N ASN A 97 -4.51 5.66 8.54
CA ASN A 97 -5.09 4.93 9.69
C ASN A 97 -6.50 4.35 9.41
N TYR A 98 -7.32 5.03 8.60
CA TYR A 98 -8.64 4.54 8.19
C TYR A 98 -8.57 3.28 7.30
N SER A 99 -7.43 3.05 6.63
CA SER A 99 -7.23 1.96 5.68
C SER A 99 -6.59 0.73 6.35
N VAL A 100 -5.94 0.89 7.50
CA VAL A 100 -5.23 -0.18 8.22
C VAL A 100 -6.09 -1.44 8.42
N ALA A 101 -7.39 -1.27 8.71
CA ALA A 101 -8.32 -2.39 8.85
C ALA A 101 -8.31 -3.34 7.64
N ARG A 102 -8.20 -2.80 6.42
CA ARG A 102 -8.14 -3.58 5.17
C ARG A 102 -6.87 -4.42 5.11
N PHE A 103 -5.73 -3.85 5.50
CA PHE A 103 -4.44 -4.55 5.53
C PHE A 103 -4.39 -5.64 6.61
N VAL A 104 -4.95 -5.37 7.80
CA VAL A 104 -5.06 -6.36 8.87
C VAL A 104 -5.98 -7.52 8.45
N ASN A 105 -7.16 -7.22 7.93
CA ASN A 105 -8.12 -8.22 7.48
C ASN A 105 -7.61 -9.04 6.29
N ALA A 106 -6.78 -8.45 5.43
CA ALA A 106 -6.09 -9.15 4.34
C ALA A 106 -4.92 -10.03 4.80
N GLY A 107 -4.55 -9.96 6.09
CA GLY A 107 -3.46 -10.76 6.67
C GLY A 107 -2.06 -10.30 6.26
N VAL A 108 -1.93 -9.03 5.82
CA VAL A 108 -0.64 -8.46 5.35
C VAL A 108 -0.02 -7.48 6.35
N ALA A 109 -0.69 -7.19 7.47
CA ALA A 109 -0.15 -6.40 8.57
C ALA A 109 0.25 -7.31 9.76
N SER A 110 1.34 -6.97 10.43
CA SER A 110 1.86 -7.68 11.60
C SER A 110 1.85 -6.79 12.83
N GLU A 111 1.85 -7.42 14.01
CA GLU A 111 2.01 -6.70 15.28
C GLU A 111 3.38 -6.03 15.36
N ILE A 112 3.37 -4.77 15.78
CA ILE A 112 4.55 -3.94 15.98
C ILE A 112 4.93 -4.00 17.47
N ASP A 113 6.13 -4.50 17.75
CA ASP A 113 6.72 -4.44 19.08
C ASP A 113 7.25 -3.02 19.35
N THR A 114 6.43 -2.21 20.02
CA THR A 114 6.74 -0.81 20.34
C THR A 114 7.93 -0.67 21.29
N SER A 115 8.33 -1.72 22.01
CA SER A 115 9.54 -1.69 22.85
C SER A 115 10.83 -1.57 22.04
N ARG A 116 10.79 -1.89 20.74
CA ARG A 116 11.90 -1.73 19.79
C ARG A 116 11.94 -0.35 19.13
N LEU A 117 10.94 0.48 19.36
CA LEU A 117 10.83 1.83 18.81
C LEU A 117 11.28 2.84 19.89
N THR A 118 12.55 3.26 19.84
CA THR A 118 13.14 4.15 20.85
C THR A 118 12.43 5.50 21.00
N HIS A 119 11.72 5.93 19.96
CA HIS A 119 10.98 7.19 19.90
C HIS A 119 9.46 7.01 20.02
N TRP A 120 8.96 5.81 20.38
CA TRP A 120 7.52 5.58 20.50
C TRP A 120 6.85 6.60 21.42
N ASN A 121 7.48 6.88 22.57
CA ASN A 121 6.96 7.80 23.57
C ASN A 121 7.05 9.28 23.19
N ASP A 122 7.71 9.61 22.07
CA ASP A 122 7.80 10.98 21.56
C ASP A 122 6.57 11.34 20.70
N ILE A 123 5.80 10.33 20.26
CA ILE A 123 4.56 10.50 19.50
C ILE A 123 3.47 11.07 20.40
N PHE A 124 2.65 12.00 19.88
CA PHE A 124 1.51 12.53 20.61
C PHE A 124 0.59 11.40 21.10
N PRO A 125 0.18 11.37 22.38
CA PRO A 125 -0.68 10.32 22.91
C PRO A 125 -1.99 10.12 22.15
N ALA A 126 -2.55 11.19 21.57
CA ALA A 126 -3.76 11.10 20.75
C ALA A 126 -3.54 10.27 19.47
N LEU A 127 -2.35 10.33 18.87
CA LEU A 127 -2.01 9.56 17.67
C LEU A 127 -1.68 8.11 18.01
N GLN A 128 -1.02 7.84 19.14
CA GLN A 128 -0.74 6.48 19.60
C GLN A 128 -2.02 5.66 19.87
N ASN A 129 -3.13 6.34 20.19
CA ASN A 129 -4.41 5.73 20.51
C ASN A 129 -5.48 6.01 19.44
N ALA A 130 -5.08 6.50 18.26
CA ALA A 130 -6.00 6.76 17.17
C ALA A 130 -6.61 5.45 16.63
N GLU A 131 -7.81 5.55 16.08
CA GLU A 131 -8.44 4.43 15.36
C GLU A 131 -7.52 3.95 14.24
N GLY A 132 -7.39 2.63 14.08
CA GLY A 132 -6.47 2.01 13.12
C GLY A 132 -5.07 1.72 13.68
N VAL A 133 -4.65 2.35 14.79
CA VAL A 133 -3.33 2.08 15.39
C VAL A 133 -3.33 0.78 16.20
N LEU A 134 -4.43 0.54 16.91
CA LEU A 134 -4.65 -0.67 17.69
C LEU A 134 -5.67 -1.58 16.99
N TRP A 135 -5.33 -2.86 16.89
CA TRP A 135 -6.23 -3.91 16.42
C TRP A 135 -6.24 -5.05 17.42
N ASP A 136 -7.40 -5.41 17.97
CA ASP A 136 -7.53 -6.43 19.01
C ASP A 136 -6.55 -6.27 20.19
N GLY A 137 -6.28 -5.02 20.58
CA GLY A 137 -5.34 -4.67 21.66
C GLY A 137 -3.87 -4.74 21.29
N LYS A 138 -3.53 -5.00 20.03
CA LYS A 138 -2.17 -5.04 19.49
C LYS A 138 -1.88 -3.81 18.66
N THR A 139 -0.67 -3.26 18.76
CA THR A 139 -0.23 -2.17 17.88
C THR A 139 0.08 -2.74 16.50
N VAL A 140 -0.60 -2.24 15.46
CA VAL A 140 -0.43 -2.71 14.07
C VAL A 140 0.03 -1.60 13.12
N MET A 141 0.05 -0.36 13.59
CA MET A 141 0.57 0.81 12.88
C MET A 141 1.42 1.64 13.84
N ALA A 142 2.50 2.22 13.33
CA ALA A 142 3.23 3.26 14.04
C ALA A 142 2.96 4.61 13.35
N PRO A 143 2.37 5.60 14.04
CA PRO A 143 2.12 6.92 13.44
C PRO A 143 3.44 7.56 12.98
N ALA A 144 3.54 7.86 11.68
CA ALA A 144 4.71 8.50 11.06
C ALA A 144 4.45 9.99 10.82
N ASP A 145 3.26 10.33 10.35
CA ASP A 145 2.75 11.69 10.21
C ASP A 145 1.25 11.76 10.51
N PHE A 146 0.72 12.98 10.46
CA PHE A 146 -0.72 13.24 10.53
C PHE A 146 -1.03 14.59 9.87
N GLY A 147 -2.27 14.74 9.40
CA GLY A 147 -2.72 15.98 8.80
C GLY A 147 -4.22 15.99 8.55
N ASN A 148 -4.68 17.08 7.93
CA ASN A 148 -6.05 17.21 7.45
C ASN A 148 -6.03 17.57 5.97
N SER A 149 -6.86 16.87 5.19
CA SER A 149 -7.20 17.32 3.85
C SER A 149 -8.11 18.54 3.94
N GLY A 150 -7.88 19.52 3.06
CA GLY A 150 -8.65 20.75 3.00
C GLY A 150 -8.90 21.19 1.57
N LEU A 151 -9.72 22.23 1.40
CA LEU A 151 -10.01 22.82 0.10
C LEU A 151 -8.95 23.88 -0.24
N ALA A 152 -8.21 23.66 -1.31
CA ALA A 152 -7.41 24.69 -1.95
C ALA A 152 -8.21 25.31 -3.12
N TYR A 153 -8.47 26.61 -3.06
CA TYR A 153 -9.25 27.30 -4.09
C TYR A 153 -8.73 28.71 -4.36
N ARG A 154 -9.08 29.24 -5.54
CA ARG A 154 -8.81 30.62 -5.95
C ARG A 154 -10.00 31.51 -5.60
N PRO A 155 -9.89 32.41 -4.61
CA PRO A 155 -11.04 33.20 -4.13
C PRO A 155 -11.71 34.05 -5.21
N ASP A 156 -10.95 34.48 -6.22
CA ASP A 156 -11.42 35.27 -7.36
C ASP A 156 -12.17 34.45 -8.43
N LEU A 157 -12.16 33.11 -8.31
CA LEU A 157 -12.76 32.20 -9.29
C LEU A 157 -13.97 31.43 -8.75
N VAL A 158 -14.30 31.60 -7.47
CA VAL A 158 -15.45 30.99 -6.77
C VAL A 158 -16.55 32.03 -6.51
N GLY A 159 -17.78 31.58 -6.29
CA GLY A 159 -18.90 32.47 -6.01
C GLY A 159 -18.93 32.99 -4.57
N GLU A 160 -19.61 34.12 -4.35
CA GLU A 160 -19.80 34.70 -3.00
C GLU A 160 -20.51 33.74 -2.03
N ASP A 161 -21.42 32.91 -2.54
CA ASP A 161 -22.10 31.85 -1.82
C ASP A 161 -21.13 30.82 -1.25
N PHE A 162 -20.17 30.34 -2.07
CA PHE A 162 -19.14 29.42 -1.61
C PHE A 162 -18.16 30.10 -0.64
N LEU A 163 -17.83 31.38 -0.86
CA LEU A 163 -16.94 32.12 0.05
C LEU A 163 -17.58 32.32 1.44
N ALA A 164 -18.91 32.42 1.52
CA ALA A 164 -19.62 32.54 2.78
C ALA A 164 -19.62 31.24 3.59
N ASP A 165 -19.61 30.08 2.92
CA ASP A 165 -19.60 28.76 3.57
C ASP A 165 -18.83 27.72 2.70
N PRO A 166 -17.49 27.71 2.74
CA PRO A 166 -16.69 26.78 1.94
C PRO A 166 -16.94 25.34 2.37
N SER A 167 -17.43 24.50 1.46
CA SER A 167 -17.75 23.10 1.74
C SER A 167 -17.26 22.16 0.66
N TRP A 168 -17.05 20.89 1.04
CA TRP A 168 -16.73 19.81 0.12
C TRP A 168 -17.82 19.55 -0.93
N GLY A 169 -19.01 20.14 -0.75
CA GLY A 169 -20.10 20.12 -1.72
C GLY A 169 -19.72 20.71 -3.09
N ILE A 170 -18.67 21.54 -3.17
CA ILE A 170 -18.17 22.11 -4.42
C ILE A 170 -17.83 21.04 -5.47
N PHE A 171 -17.41 19.84 -5.06
CA PHE A 171 -17.08 18.73 -5.96
C PHE A 171 -18.31 18.04 -6.58
N TYR A 172 -19.52 18.37 -6.10
CA TYR A 172 -20.78 17.79 -6.54
C TYR A 172 -21.79 18.84 -7.04
N ASP A 173 -21.35 20.10 -7.13
CA ASP A 173 -22.17 21.21 -7.60
C ASP A 173 -21.90 21.46 -9.10
N GLU A 174 -22.95 21.30 -9.90
CA GLU A 174 -22.90 21.49 -11.36
C GLU A 174 -22.44 22.89 -11.77
N LYS A 175 -22.58 23.90 -10.90
CA LYS A 175 -22.04 25.27 -11.10
C LYS A 175 -20.53 25.27 -11.35
N TYR A 176 -19.82 24.28 -10.82
CA TYR A 176 -18.36 24.17 -10.91
C TYR A 176 -17.89 23.10 -11.92
N THR A 177 -18.79 22.60 -12.77
CA THR A 177 -18.47 21.64 -13.83
C THR A 177 -17.25 22.06 -14.64
N GLY A 178 -16.24 21.18 -14.69
CA GLY A 178 -14.99 21.41 -15.43
C GLY A 178 -14.03 22.42 -14.78
N ARG A 179 -14.30 22.85 -13.53
CA ARG A 179 -13.51 23.87 -12.81
C ARG A 179 -12.90 23.37 -11.50
N VAL A 180 -13.27 22.18 -11.03
CA VAL A 180 -12.73 21.54 -9.81
C VAL A 180 -11.99 20.25 -10.15
N SER A 181 -11.16 19.76 -9.23
CA SER A 181 -10.49 18.46 -9.35
C SER A 181 -10.41 17.80 -7.98
N MET A 182 -10.75 16.51 -7.90
CA MET A 182 -10.79 15.74 -6.66
C MET A 182 -9.92 14.47 -6.79
N THR A 183 -9.56 13.89 -5.64
CA THR A 183 -8.86 12.60 -5.60
C THR A 183 -9.67 11.48 -6.28
N ASP A 184 -8.99 10.57 -6.97
CA ASP A 184 -9.53 9.37 -7.62
C ASP A 184 -9.43 8.15 -6.69
N ASN A 185 -10.07 8.23 -5.52
CA ASN A 185 -10.08 7.15 -4.54
C ASN A 185 -11.42 7.09 -3.77
N GLU A 186 -11.53 6.17 -2.83
CA GLU A 186 -12.73 5.95 -2.01
C GLU A 186 -13.18 7.20 -1.23
N MET A 187 -12.26 8.13 -0.93
CA MET A 187 -12.60 9.36 -0.24
C MET A 187 -13.56 10.23 -1.04
N ALA A 188 -13.51 10.18 -2.38
CA ALA A 188 -14.53 10.80 -3.22
C ALA A 188 -15.93 10.30 -2.83
N ILE A 189 -16.10 8.99 -2.67
CA ILE A 189 -17.40 8.39 -2.36
C ILE A 189 -17.83 8.76 -0.93
N ILE A 190 -16.91 8.67 0.04
CA ILE A 190 -17.17 8.97 1.45
C ILE A 190 -17.55 10.45 1.63
N ILE A 191 -16.80 11.37 1.01
CA ILE A 191 -17.09 12.80 1.04
C ILE A 191 -18.45 13.08 0.40
N GLY A 192 -18.75 12.44 -0.73
CA GLY A 192 -20.06 12.56 -1.37
C GLY A 192 -21.20 12.11 -0.45
N ALA A 193 -21.07 10.94 0.19
CA ALA A 193 -22.05 10.46 1.15
C ALA A 193 -22.26 11.44 2.31
N MET A 194 -21.18 12.05 2.83
CA MET A 194 -21.26 13.08 3.86
C MET A 194 -21.95 14.37 3.38
N VAL A 195 -21.67 14.81 2.15
CA VAL A 195 -22.39 15.91 1.50
C VAL A 195 -23.88 15.58 1.35
N GLY A 196 -24.22 14.30 1.15
CA GLY A 196 -25.58 13.77 1.16
C GLY A 196 -26.26 13.72 2.54
N GLY A 197 -25.56 14.09 3.62
CA GLY A 197 -26.07 14.11 4.98
C GLY A 197 -25.77 12.86 5.80
N MET A 198 -24.98 11.91 5.28
CA MET A 198 -24.53 10.75 6.06
C MET A 198 -23.51 11.19 7.13
N PRO A 199 -23.69 10.79 8.41
CA PRO A 199 -22.70 11.03 9.45
C PRO A 199 -21.34 10.42 9.09
N TYR A 200 -20.24 11.05 9.52
CA TYR A 200 -18.89 10.56 9.25
C TYR A 200 -18.73 9.10 9.66
N ASP A 201 -19.19 8.74 10.86
CA ASP A 201 -19.04 7.43 11.50
C ASP A 201 -19.80 6.29 10.81
N GLU A 202 -20.74 6.63 9.92
CA GLU A 202 -21.43 5.73 9.01
C GLU A 202 -20.77 5.74 7.62
N ALA A 203 -20.41 6.92 7.11
CA ALA A 203 -19.84 7.09 5.77
C ALA A 203 -18.51 6.36 5.59
N TYR A 204 -17.62 6.41 6.58
CA TYR A 204 -16.32 5.73 6.48
C TYR A 204 -16.41 4.19 6.56
N LYS A 205 -17.56 3.66 6.99
CA LYS A 205 -17.82 2.21 7.11
C LYS A 205 -18.61 1.65 5.94
N LEU A 206 -18.83 2.44 4.88
CA LEU A 206 -19.53 1.97 3.70
C LEU A 206 -18.78 0.79 3.07
N GLU A 207 -19.49 -0.33 2.93
CA GLU A 207 -18.98 -1.55 2.33
C GLU A 207 -20.06 -2.24 1.49
N GLY A 208 -19.66 -3.23 0.69
CA GLY A 208 -20.57 -4.07 -0.10
C GLY A 208 -21.54 -3.28 -0.98
N ASP A 209 -22.81 -3.69 -1.01
CA ASP A 209 -23.85 -3.08 -1.84
C ASP A 209 -24.11 -1.61 -1.50
N ALA A 210 -23.93 -1.21 -0.24
CA ALA A 210 -24.10 0.17 0.19
C ALA A 210 -23.00 1.07 -0.40
N LEU A 211 -21.74 0.61 -0.36
CA LEU A 211 -20.64 1.30 -1.03
C LEU A 211 -20.86 1.38 -2.53
N VAL A 212 -21.32 0.31 -3.18
CA VAL A 212 -21.60 0.29 -4.62
C VAL A 212 -22.69 1.30 -4.99
N ALA A 213 -23.76 1.38 -4.19
CA ALA A 213 -24.83 2.36 -4.39
C ALA A 213 -24.31 3.79 -4.23
N ALA A 214 -23.54 4.07 -3.17
CA ALA A 214 -22.93 5.37 -2.94
C ALA A 214 -21.95 5.74 -4.07
N ALA A 215 -21.13 4.80 -4.53
CA ALA A 215 -20.19 4.99 -5.64
C ALA A 215 -20.92 5.34 -6.93
N LYS A 216 -22.04 4.66 -7.23
CA LYS A 216 -22.85 4.95 -8.40
C LYS A 216 -23.42 6.37 -8.37
N GLU A 217 -23.87 6.83 -7.22
CA GLU A 217 -24.40 8.18 -7.09
C GLU A 217 -23.29 9.23 -7.07
N TRP A 218 -22.43 9.18 -6.06
CA TRP A 218 -21.45 10.21 -5.75
C TRP A 218 -20.23 10.15 -6.66
N GLY A 219 -19.77 8.95 -7.02
CA GLY A 219 -18.70 8.78 -8.00
C GLY A 219 -19.10 9.32 -9.37
N THR A 220 -20.33 9.06 -9.83
CA THR A 220 -20.83 9.64 -11.10
C THR A 220 -20.88 11.17 -11.04
N LYS A 221 -21.40 11.75 -9.95
CA LYS A 221 -21.43 13.20 -9.77
C LYS A 221 -20.02 13.80 -9.73
N ALA A 222 -19.10 13.21 -8.96
CA ALA A 222 -17.71 13.62 -8.88
C ALA A 222 -17.04 13.63 -10.25
N VAL A 223 -17.20 12.57 -11.04
CA VAL A 223 -16.66 12.46 -12.41
C VAL A 223 -17.24 13.54 -13.32
N ASN A 224 -18.56 13.76 -13.26
CA ASN A 224 -19.23 14.71 -14.16
C ASN A 224 -18.89 16.18 -13.84
N VAL A 225 -18.70 16.52 -12.56
CA VAL A 225 -18.38 17.88 -12.14
C VAL A 225 -16.87 18.16 -12.25
N SER A 226 -16.02 17.18 -11.98
CA SER A 226 -14.56 17.37 -12.02
C SER A 226 -14.04 17.60 -13.43
N ARG A 227 -13.07 18.50 -13.55
CA ARG A 227 -12.27 18.66 -14.78
C ARG A 227 -11.41 17.44 -15.04
N PHE A 228 -10.83 16.89 -13.98
CA PHE A 228 -10.09 15.65 -13.92
C PHE A 228 -10.10 15.14 -12.48
N LEU A 229 -9.97 13.83 -12.31
CA LEU A 229 -9.63 13.23 -11.03
C LEU A 229 -8.12 12.99 -10.99
N TRP A 230 -7.53 13.07 -9.80
CA TRP A 230 -6.09 12.89 -9.61
C TRP A 230 -5.81 11.84 -8.56
N THR A 231 -4.74 11.08 -8.73
CA THR A 231 -4.17 10.23 -7.67
C THR A 231 -2.92 10.91 -7.13
N ASP A 232 -2.41 10.44 -6.00
CA ASP A 232 -1.10 10.92 -5.55
C ASP A 232 -0.04 10.65 -6.62
N SER A 233 0.94 11.55 -6.68
CA SER A 233 2.00 11.48 -7.67
C SER A 233 2.80 10.18 -7.47
N SER A 234 2.73 9.31 -8.47
CA SER A 234 3.87 8.48 -8.85
C SER A 234 4.76 9.24 -9.84
#